data_AF-A0A7C5XHK4-F1
#
_entry.id   AF-A0A7C5XHK4-F1
#
_cell.length_a   1.000
_cell.length_b   1.000
_cell.length_c   1.000
_cell.angle_alpha   90.00
_cell.angle_beta   90.00
_cell.angle_gamma   90.00
#
_symmetry.space_group_name_H-M   'P 1'
#
loop_
_entity.id
_entity.type
_entity.pdbx_description
1 polymer ?
#
loop_
_entity_poly.entity_id
_entity_poly.type
_entity_poly.pdbx_seq_one_letter_code
_entity_poly.pdbx_strand_id
1 'polypeptide(L)'
;MFNRLRIWTELMLGAVPDKVLRYDVEHNVHLARRIQFFPPKDYDKEDCIEVPGWLRKMGRLPEKFCTRKEWLPIVGSDVNEVVKTYQLRLIQHAYKSHAKVNIAISDALHDLDANEGAVVLDRISLDIDFGRELPLDEARKIARTIIAKSRKVYDVAPIIVHSGCHGIHITYYLDDLVPAKDAKDLRMQIYEDLGLRELGIGLDEHALDPEHLFRLPLTINTKCNNEAKFIHYLGVTKHVINAKSLYKSLIAKQLLEGRLPISLSIEMPRYVSLSFELPIEGLRPKSKIKCLDTPDFGRVCYPRAMAGLGWIRYIVRNKIYIRDCRQNLIWYALSWAPFITDRNNEPLITEQEVIDYIHETTTKYPDPDGELDPDDYVKMLQRYLKNHAKKEPEKRIKPPSWEKLLRLEVNRKDIAKCLVSVILEALRGIGALSISN
;
A
#
# COMPACT_ATOMS: atom_id res chain seq x y z
N MET A 1 4.60 22.35 -13.17
CA MET A 1 5.72 21.56 -12.63
C MET A 1 5.31 20.43 -11.67
N PHE A 2 4.14 20.50 -11.02
CA PHE A 2 3.62 19.50 -10.06
C PHE A 2 3.35 18.08 -10.63
N ASN A 3 3.25 17.90 -11.95
CA ASN A 3 2.83 16.60 -12.53
C ASN A 3 3.91 15.51 -12.44
N ARG A 4 5.18 15.81 -12.72
CA ARG A 4 6.26 14.79 -12.77
C ARG A 4 6.58 14.18 -11.41
N LEU A 5 6.70 15.03 -10.39
CA LEU A 5 7.05 14.60 -9.04
C LEU A 5 5.98 13.66 -8.47
N ARG A 6 4.71 13.97 -8.75
CA ARG A 6 3.58 13.10 -8.42
C ARG A 6 3.65 11.78 -9.18
N ILE A 7 3.92 11.79 -10.49
CA ILE A 7 4.05 10.56 -11.28
C ILE A 7 5.18 9.68 -10.74
N TRP A 8 6.38 10.23 -10.48
CA TRP A 8 7.47 9.45 -9.88
C TRP A 8 7.10 8.87 -8.53
N THR A 9 6.37 9.63 -7.71
CA THR A 9 5.89 9.14 -6.42
C THR A 9 4.93 7.97 -6.60
N GLU A 10 3.96 8.06 -7.50
CA GLU A 10 3.04 6.96 -7.81
C GLU A 10 3.80 5.72 -8.31
N LEU A 11 4.78 5.90 -9.19
CA LEU A 11 5.61 4.80 -9.71
C LEU A 11 6.50 4.13 -8.66
N MET A 12 6.90 4.87 -7.61
CA MET A 12 7.73 4.32 -6.54
C MET A 12 6.90 3.65 -5.46
N LEU A 13 5.75 4.23 -5.10
CA LEU A 13 4.84 3.65 -4.11
C LEU A 13 4.14 2.38 -4.60
N GLY A 14 3.89 2.31 -5.91
CA GLY A 14 3.17 1.20 -6.51
C GLY A 14 1.66 1.23 -6.27
N ALA A 15 1.00 0.13 -6.61
CA ALA A 15 -0.47 0.04 -6.61
C ALA A 15 -1.07 -0.37 -5.26
N VAL A 16 -0.27 -1.00 -4.39
CA VAL A 16 -0.74 -1.62 -3.15
C VAL A 16 0.14 -1.31 -1.94
N PRO A 17 0.41 -0.02 -1.63
CA PRO A 17 1.23 0.36 -0.48
C PRO A 17 0.70 -0.22 0.85
N ASP A 18 -0.62 -0.32 1.02
CA ASP A 18 -1.24 -0.93 2.20
C ASP A 18 -0.96 -2.45 2.35
N LYS A 19 -0.59 -3.14 1.26
CA LYS A 19 -0.16 -4.55 1.29
C LYS A 19 1.29 -4.67 1.69
N VAL A 20 2.15 -3.77 1.21
CA VAL A 20 3.55 -3.67 1.65
C VAL A 20 3.63 -3.47 3.15
N LEU A 21 2.87 -2.50 3.68
CA LEU A 21 2.80 -2.26 5.13
C LEU A 21 2.29 -3.44 5.94
N ARG A 22 1.40 -4.27 5.37
CA ARG A 22 0.96 -5.49 6.03
C ARG A 22 2.05 -6.55 6.03
N TYR A 23 2.74 -6.71 4.90
CA TYR A 23 3.84 -7.64 4.78
C TYR A 23 4.99 -7.32 5.74
N ASP A 24 5.38 -6.04 5.85
CA ASP A 24 6.39 -5.55 6.80
C ASP A 24 6.08 -6.00 8.23
N VAL A 25 4.83 -5.78 8.67
CA VAL A 25 4.38 -6.14 10.02
C VAL A 25 4.31 -7.65 10.21
N GLU A 26 3.79 -8.39 9.22
CA GLU A 26 3.57 -9.83 9.32
C GLU A 26 4.88 -10.63 9.30
N HIS A 27 5.89 -10.15 8.58
CA HIS A 27 7.17 -10.84 8.39
C HIS A 27 8.31 -10.19 9.18
N ASN A 28 8.03 -9.10 9.91
CA ASN A 28 9.02 -8.31 10.64
C ASN A 28 10.21 -7.92 9.75
N VAL A 29 9.88 -7.31 8.60
CA VAL A 29 10.84 -6.81 7.60
C VAL A 29 10.62 -5.32 7.40
N HIS A 30 11.64 -4.64 6.84
CA HIS A 30 11.52 -3.23 6.48
C HIS A 30 11.66 -3.05 4.97
N LEU A 31 10.55 -3.15 4.24
CA LEU A 31 10.58 -3.11 2.79
C LEU A 31 10.82 -1.70 2.23
N ALA A 32 11.82 -1.62 1.35
CA ALA A 32 12.14 -0.42 0.61
C ALA A 32 12.34 -0.70 -0.88
N ARG A 33 12.03 0.29 -1.71
CA ARG A 33 12.36 0.25 -3.13
C ARG A 33 13.77 0.80 -3.35
N ARG A 34 14.59 0.03 -4.07
CA ARG A 34 15.91 0.49 -4.53
C ARG A 34 15.76 1.56 -5.60
N ILE A 35 16.47 2.66 -5.42
CA ILE A 35 16.72 3.70 -6.42
C ILE A 35 18.23 3.69 -6.68
N GLN A 36 18.62 3.58 -7.95
CA GLN A 36 20.02 3.56 -8.34
C GLN A 36 20.32 4.71 -9.30
N PHE A 37 21.32 5.51 -8.92
CA PHE A 37 22.01 6.46 -9.77
C PHE A 37 23.28 5.80 -10.28
N PHE A 38 23.52 5.90 -11.58
CA PHE A 38 24.73 5.37 -12.20
C PHE A 38 25.08 6.15 -13.47
N PRO A 39 26.38 6.29 -13.80
CA PRO A 39 26.81 7.03 -14.97
C PRO A 39 26.55 6.24 -16.27
N PRO A 40 26.72 6.87 -17.46
CA PRO A 40 26.86 6.13 -18.73
C PRO A 40 27.99 5.09 -18.66
N LYS A 41 27.96 4.09 -19.54
CA LYS A 41 29.02 3.06 -19.61
C LYS A 41 30.41 3.64 -19.94
N ASP A 42 30.45 4.70 -20.75
CA ASP A 42 31.70 5.34 -21.22
C ASP A 42 32.10 6.54 -20.34
N TYR A 43 31.85 6.46 -19.04
CA TYR A 43 31.99 7.60 -18.13
C TYR A 43 33.44 8.05 -17.94
N ASP A 44 33.74 9.26 -18.39
CA ASP A 44 34.91 10.02 -17.99
C ASP A 44 34.55 10.93 -16.80
N LYS A 45 35.47 11.10 -15.85
CA LYS A 45 35.20 11.46 -14.43
C LYS A 45 34.50 12.82 -14.15
N GLU A 46 34.03 13.55 -15.15
CA GLU A 46 33.65 14.96 -15.04
C GLU A 46 32.14 15.23 -14.85
N ASP A 47 31.25 14.34 -15.29
CA ASP A 47 29.79 14.57 -15.32
C ASP A 47 29.00 13.92 -14.16
N CYS A 48 29.10 14.46 -12.93
CA CYS A 48 28.32 13.98 -11.76
C CYS A 48 27.19 14.93 -11.32
N ILE A 49 26.31 14.44 -10.43
CA ILE A 49 25.33 15.28 -9.72
C ILE A 49 26.04 16.09 -8.65
N GLU A 50 25.94 17.42 -8.70
CA GLU A 50 26.29 18.33 -7.60
C GLU A 50 25.07 18.54 -6.71
N VAL A 51 25.19 18.32 -5.40
CA VAL A 51 24.06 18.30 -4.47
C VAL A 51 23.99 19.61 -3.68
N PRO A 52 22.86 20.34 -3.71
CA PRO A 52 22.75 21.62 -3.01
C PRO A 52 22.77 21.42 -1.49
N GLY A 53 23.33 22.40 -0.76
CA GLY A 53 23.54 22.32 0.69
C GLY A 53 22.33 21.92 1.52
N TRP A 54 21.13 22.37 1.16
CA TRP A 54 19.89 22.00 1.86
C TRP A 54 19.54 20.52 1.68
N LEU A 55 19.77 19.95 0.49
CA LEU A 55 19.48 18.54 0.19
C LEU A 55 20.55 17.62 0.78
N ARG A 56 21.82 18.09 0.80
CA ARG A 56 22.91 17.43 1.54
C ARG A 56 22.57 17.26 3.01
N LYS A 57 22.11 18.32 3.66
CA LYS A 57 21.69 18.26 5.07
C LYS A 57 20.51 17.31 5.28
N MET A 58 19.53 17.33 4.39
CA MET A 58 18.31 16.51 4.51
C MET A 58 18.61 15.01 4.38
N GLY A 59 19.38 14.59 3.37
CA GLY A 59 19.67 13.17 3.10
C GLY A 59 21.04 12.69 3.54
N ARG A 60 21.81 13.52 4.28
CA ARG A 60 23.24 13.29 4.59
C ARG A 60 24.05 12.92 3.33
N LEU A 61 23.81 13.64 2.24
CA LEU A 61 24.38 13.36 0.93
C LEU A 61 25.77 14.01 0.77
N PRO A 62 26.68 13.39 -0.02
CA PRO A 62 27.95 14.01 -0.38
C PRO A 62 27.73 15.26 -1.23
N GLU A 63 28.81 16.03 -1.40
CA GLU A 63 28.80 17.22 -2.27
C GLU A 63 28.51 16.91 -3.73
N LYS A 64 29.15 15.85 -4.26
CA LYS A 64 29.02 15.41 -5.63
C LYS A 64 29.03 13.89 -5.68
N PHE A 65 28.23 13.27 -6.56
CA PHE A 65 28.29 11.82 -6.79
C PHE A 65 27.81 11.42 -8.19
N CYS A 66 28.34 10.30 -8.68
CA CYS A 66 27.99 9.71 -9.97
C CYS A 66 27.25 8.38 -9.87
N THR A 67 27.67 7.56 -8.91
CA THR A 67 27.01 6.31 -8.58
C THR A 67 26.51 6.41 -7.16
N ARG A 68 25.24 6.09 -6.95
CA ARG A 68 24.65 6.07 -5.61
C ARG A 68 23.44 5.16 -5.57
N LYS A 69 23.42 4.30 -4.55
CA LYS A 69 22.25 3.49 -4.21
C LYS A 69 21.49 4.23 -3.11
N GLU A 70 20.20 4.36 -3.29
CA GLU A 70 19.26 4.97 -2.35
C GLU A 70 18.12 4.01 -2.09
N TRP A 71 17.60 4.03 -0.87
CA TRP A 71 16.47 3.23 -0.45
C TRP A 71 15.30 4.13 -0.15
N LEU A 72 14.14 3.84 -0.74
CA LEU A 72 12.89 4.51 -0.43
C LEU A 72 11.97 3.56 0.34
N PRO A 73 11.88 3.69 1.68
CA PRO A 73 10.95 2.91 2.48
C PRO A 73 9.50 3.12 2.04
N ILE A 74 8.74 2.04 1.95
CA ILE A 74 7.30 2.09 1.60
C ILE A 74 6.49 2.17 2.91
N VAL A 75 6.60 3.30 3.61
CA VAL A 75 6.05 3.50 4.97
C VAL A 75 4.62 4.06 5.00
N GLY A 76 4.00 4.28 3.84
CA GLY A 76 2.68 4.90 3.75
C GLY A 76 2.09 4.89 2.35
N SER A 77 0.82 5.25 2.25
CA SER A 77 0.12 5.45 0.98
C SER A 77 -0.09 6.93 0.63
N ASP A 78 0.33 7.87 1.50
CA ASP A 78 0.20 9.31 1.21
C ASP A 78 1.31 9.78 0.27
N VAL A 79 0.91 10.00 -0.98
CA VAL A 79 1.74 10.62 -2.03
C VAL A 79 2.35 11.94 -1.56
N ASN A 80 1.63 12.76 -0.77
CA ASN A 80 2.14 14.06 -0.34
C ASN A 80 3.29 13.96 0.66
N GLU A 81 3.37 12.87 1.43
CA GLU A 81 4.49 12.61 2.33
C GLU A 81 5.71 12.15 1.54
N VAL A 82 5.51 11.20 0.62
CA VAL A 82 6.60 10.66 -0.21
C VAL A 82 7.21 11.72 -1.12
N VAL A 83 6.40 12.63 -1.67
CA VAL A 83 6.87 13.78 -2.45
C VAL A 83 7.88 14.65 -1.67
N LYS A 84 7.80 14.69 -0.34
CA LYS A 84 8.68 15.52 0.50
C LYS A 84 10.02 14.87 0.81
N THR A 85 10.16 13.56 0.58
CA THR A 85 11.39 12.80 0.85
C THR A 85 12.59 13.33 0.07
N TYR A 86 13.80 13.14 0.61
CA TYR A 86 15.00 13.64 -0.06
C TYR A 86 15.28 12.87 -1.36
N GLN A 87 14.90 11.60 -1.45
CA GLN A 87 15.09 10.75 -2.63
C GLN A 87 14.34 11.33 -3.83
N LEU A 88 13.06 11.68 -3.67
CA LEU A 88 12.26 12.30 -4.73
C LEU A 88 12.78 13.70 -5.11
N ARG A 89 13.22 14.48 -4.12
CA ARG A 89 13.86 15.78 -4.34
C ARG A 89 15.19 15.66 -5.07
N LEU A 90 15.96 14.60 -4.81
CA LEU A 90 17.24 14.30 -5.46
C LEU A 90 17.05 13.92 -6.92
N ILE A 91 16.04 13.10 -7.23
CA ILE A 91 15.66 12.78 -8.61
C ILE A 91 15.22 14.04 -9.34
N GLN A 92 14.38 14.86 -8.70
CA GLN A 92 13.95 16.13 -9.29
C GLN A 92 15.12 17.07 -9.53
N HIS A 93 16.07 17.14 -8.60
CA HIS A 93 17.28 17.94 -8.73
C HIS A 93 18.13 17.45 -9.91
N ALA A 94 18.45 16.15 -9.97
CA ALA A 94 19.22 15.55 -11.06
C ALA A 94 18.58 15.82 -12.44
N TYR A 95 17.25 15.75 -12.52
CA TYR A 95 16.53 16.09 -13.75
C TYR A 95 16.66 17.59 -14.10
N LYS A 96 16.41 18.50 -13.14
CA LYS A 96 16.44 19.95 -13.37
C LYS A 96 17.84 20.48 -13.68
N SER A 97 18.87 19.88 -13.10
CA SER A 97 20.26 20.24 -13.34
C SER A 97 20.81 19.58 -14.62
N HIS A 98 20.00 18.83 -15.37
CA HIS A 98 20.44 18.05 -16.53
C HIS A 98 21.67 17.17 -16.21
N ALA A 99 21.70 16.57 -15.02
CA ALA A 99 22.80 15.71 -14.63
C ALA A 99 22.89 14.50 -15.58
N LYS A 100 24.09 14.18 -16.06
CA LYS A 100 24.32 13.03 -16.96
C LYS A 100 24.41 11.71 -16.19
N VAL A 101 23.37 11.40 -15.44
CA VAL A 101 23.21 10.15 -14.69
C VAL A 101 21.95 9.42 -15.13
N ASN A 102 22.03 8.10 -15.23
CA ASN A 102 20.85 7.27 -15.31
C ASN A 102 20.25 7.12 -13.92
N ILE A 103 18.92 7.08 -13.86
CA ILE A 103 18.16 6.80 -12.64
C ILE A 103 17.27 5.59 -12.94
N ALA A 104 17.43 4.54 -12.15
CA ALA A 104 16.63 3.32 -12.29
C ALA A 104 16.07 2.88 -10.93
N ILE A 105 15.00 2.10 -10.97
CA ILE A 105 14.32 1.59 -9.79
C ILE A 105 14.02 0.11 -9.92
N SER A 106 14.12 -0.61 -8.81
CA SER A 106 13.83 -2.05 -8.76
C SER A 106 12.33 -2.33 -8.85
N ASP A 107 11.97 -3.42 -9.51
CA ASP A 107 10.64 -4.03 -9.40
C ASP A 107 10.43 -4.65 -8.02
N ALA A 108 11.50 -5.24 -7.46
CA ALA A 108 11.47 -5.84 -6.15
C ALA A 108 11.51 -4.77 -5.05
N LEU A 109 10.85 -5.12 -3.95
CA LEU A 109 11.04 -4.52 -2.65
C LEU A 109 12.07 -5.35 -1.88
N HIS A 110 12.98 -4.65 -1.22
CA HIS A 110 14.11 -5.23 -0.52
C HIS A 110 13.94 -5.02 0.98
N ASP A 111 14.35 -6.00 1.77
CA ASP A 111 14.35 -5.87 3.21
C ASP A 111 15.64 -5.20 3.69
N LEU A 112 15.50 -3.99 4.23
CA LEU A 112 16.63 -3.21 4.72
C LEU A 112 17.32 -3.84 5.95
N ASP A 113 16.62 -4.70 6.69
CA ASP A 113 17.16 -5.34 7.88
C ASP A 113 17.89 -6.67 7.55
N ALA A 114 17.51 -7.34 6.46
CA ALA A 114 18.06 -8.63 6.04
C ALA A 114 18.93 -8.54 4.78
N ASN A 115 20.11 -7.93 4.90
CA ASN A 115 21.13 -7.82 3.85
C ASN A 115 20.66 -7.14 2.53
N GLU A 116 19.55 -6.39 2.56
CA GLU A 116 19.01 -5.68 1.40
C GLU A 116 18.65 -6.59 0.21
N GLY A 117 18.39 -7.88 0.46
CA GLY A 117 18.00 -8.84 -0.56
C GLY A 117 16.59 -8.56 -1.11
N ALA A 118 16.35 -8.87 -2.38
CA ALA A 118 15.01 -8.80 -2.97
C ALA A 118 14.08 -9.84 -2.33
N VAL A 119 12.95 -9.39 -1.76
CA VAL A 119 12.03 -10.27 -1.02
C VAL A 119 10.73 -10.52 -1.78
N VAL A 120 10.08 -9.45 -2.21
CA VAL A 120 8.80 -9.50 -2.94
C VAL A 120 8.80 -8.54 -4.12
N LEU A 121 7.97 -8.80 -5.12
CA LEU A 121 7.64 -7.87 -6.19
C LEU A 121 6.24 -7.30 -5.94
N ASP A 122 6.07 -6.03 -6.23
CA ASP A 122 4.77 -5.37 -6.32
C ASP A 122 4.46 -4.88 -7.75
N ARG A 123 5.38 -5.15 -8.67
CA ARG A 123 5.29 -4.83 -10.09
C ARG A 123 6.19 -5.76 -10.90
N ILE A 124 5.88 -5.88 -12.19
CA ILE A 124 6.65 -6.67 -13.14
C ILE A 124 6.89 -5.81 -14.37
N SER A 125 8.16 -5.63 -14.69
CA SER A 125 8.62 -4.92 -15.87
C SER A 125 9.33 -5.87 -16.83
N LEU A 126 9.19 -5.62 -18.13
CA LEU A 126 9.99 -6.18 -19.21
C LEU A 126 10.80 -5.06 -19.84
N ASP A 127 12.10 -5.31 -20.03
CA ASP A 127 12.96 -4.43 -20.82
C ASP A 127 13.18 -5.05 -22.20
N ILE A 128 12.92 -4.23 -23.22
CA ILE A 128 12.97 -4.64 -24.61
C ILE A 128 13.96 -3.72 -25.32
N ASP A 129 15.10 -4.28 -25.72
CA ASP A 129 16.11 -3.60 -26.52
C ASP A 129 16.05 -4.09 -27.97
N PHE A 130 15.93 -3.15 -28.91
CA PHE A 130 15.90 -3.45 -30.35
C PHE A 130 17.29 -3.42 -30.98
N GLY A 131 18.36 -3.14 -30.22
CA GLY A 131 19.75 -3.09 -30.68
C GLY A 131 20.08 -1.90 -31.60
N ARG A 132 19.05 -1.25 -32.16
CA ARG A 132 19.13 -0.01 -32.94
C ARG A 132 18.31 1.08 -32.28
N GLU A 133 18.58 2.33 -32.64
CA GLU A 133 17.71 3.44 -32.25
C GLU A 133 16.28 3.19 -32.70
N LEU A 134 15.34 3.35 -31.77
CA LEU A 134 13.93 3.10 -32.00
C LEU A 134 13.19 4.44 -32.05
N PRO A 135 12.78 4.93 -33.22
CA PRO A 135 12.01 6.16 -33.31
C PRO A 135 10.70 6.07 -32.52
N LEU A 136 10.28 7.19 -31.90
CA LEU A 136 9.10 7.22 -31.04
C LEU A 136 7.81 6.79 -31.77
N ASP A 137 7.68 7.07 -33.06
CA ASP A 137 6.52 6.68 -33.85
C ASP A 137 6.49 5.18 -34.16
N GLU A 138 7.67 4.57 -34.36
CA GLU A 138 7.79 3.11 -34.48
C GLU A 138 7.44 2.45 -33.13
N ALA A 139 7.97 2.99 -32.03
CA ALA A 139 7.66 2.53 -30.68
C ALA A 139 6.15 2.62 -30.37
N ARG A 140 5.46 3.68 -30.81
CA ARG A 140 4.00 3.84 -30.67
C ARG A 140 3.22 2.77 -31.44
N LYS A 141 3.67 2.36 -32.62
CA LYS A 141 3.02 1.28 -33.39
C LYS A 141 3.13 -0.04 -32.65
N ILE A 142 4.32 -0.37 -32.16
CA ILE A 142 4.57 -1.59 -31.35
C ILE A 142 3.73 -1.57 -30.07
N ALA A 143 3.71 -0.44 -29.37
CA ALA A 143 2.93 -0.26 -28.15
C ALA A 143 1.43 -0.50 -28.34
N ARG A 144 0.84 -0.09 -29.47
CA ARG A 144 -0.59 -0.35 -29.77
C ARG A 144 -0.89 -1.84 -29.84
N THR A 145 -0.01 -2.62 -30.48
CA THR A 145 -0.13 -4.08 -30.56
C THR A 145 -0.04 -4.71 -29.17
N ILE A 146 0.94 -4.28 -28.36
CA ILE A 146 1.11 -4.75 -26.98
C ILE A 146 -0.13 -4.44 -26.15
N ILE A 147 -0.67 -3.23 -26.22
CA ILE A 147 -1.87 -2.82 -25.47
C ILE A 147 -3.07 -3.67 -25.88
N ALA A 148 -3.27 -3.92 -27.17
CA ALA A 148 -4.38 -4.73 -27.66
C ALA A 148 -4.28 -6.17 -27.15
N LYS A 149 -3.09 -6.79 -27.24
CA LYS A 149 -2.85 -8.14 -26.72
C LYS A 149 -3.02 -8.21 -25.20
N SER A 150 -2.46 -7.24 -24.47
CA SER A 150 -2.58 -7.19 -23.02
C SER A 150 -4.03 -7.07 -22.56
N ARG A 151 -4.84 -6.21 -23.19
CA ARG A 151 -6.26 -6.11 -22.85
C ARG A 151 -7.00 -7.41 -23.12
N LYS A 152 -6.62 -8.14 -24.17
CA LYS A 152 -7.23 -9.44 -24.47
C LYS A 152 -6.87 -10.50 -23.41
N VAL A 153 -5.63 -10.52 -22.93
CA VAL A 153 -5.14 -11.56 -22.01
C VAL A 153 -5.40 -11.23 -20.55
N TYR A 154 -5.14 -10.00 -20.13
CA TYR A 154 -5.16 -9.56 -18.74
C TYR A 154 -6.31 -8.60 -18.40
N ASP A 155 -7.13 -8.21 -19.39
CA ASP A 155 -8.15 -7.16 -19.27
C ASP A 155 -7.60 -5.79 -18.80
N VAL A 156 -6.28 -5.60 -18.94
CA VAL A 156 -5.56 -4.42 -18.46
C VAL A 156 -4.55 -4.02 -19.52
N ALA A 157 -4.23 -2.73 -19.63
CA ALA A 157 -3.13 -2.25 -20.47
C ALA A 157 -1.89 -1.98 -19.60
N PRO A 158 -0.67 -2.27 -20.05
CA PRO A 158 0.56 -1.95 -19.30
C PRO A 158 0.88 -0.47 -19.33
N ILE A 159 1.71 -0.01 -18.41
CA ILE A 159 2.48 1.21 -18.63
C ILE A 159 3.51 0.90 -19.71
N ILE A 160 3.58 1.73 -20.75
CA ILE A 160 4.56 1.60 -21.82
C ILE A 160 5.39 2.88 -21.90
N VAL A 161 6.71 2.71 -21.81
CA VAL A 161 7.68 3.81 -21.79
C VAL A 161 8.70 3.57 -22.90
N HIS A 162 8.87 4.55 -23.77
CA HIS A 162 10.04 4.59 -24.64
C HIS A 162 11.27 4.90 -23.80
N SER A 163 12.33 4.11 -23.92
CA SER A 163 13.53 4.22 -23.07
C SER A 163 14.35 5.49 -23.30
N GLY A 164 13.95 6.32 -24.27
CA GLY A 164 14.72 7.46 -24.77
C GLY A 164 15.84 7.06 -25.71
N CYS A 165 15.91 5.79 -26.14
CA CYS A 165 17.02 5.31 -26.97
C CYS A 165 16.55 4.11 -27.82
N HIS A 166 17.03 2.91 -27.51
CA HIS A 166 16.86 1.72 -28.36
C HIS A 166 15.69 0.81 -27.96
N GLY A 167 14.87 1.20 -26.99
CA GLY A 167 14.01 0.24 -26.32
C GLY A 167 12.67 0.76 -25.81
N ILE A 168 11.86 -0.18 -25.32
CA ILE A 168 10.57 0.06 -24.67
C ILE A 168 10.54 -0.73 -23.37
N HIS A 169 10.09 -0.10 -22.29
CA HIS A 169 9.80 -0.79 -21.04
C HIS A 169 8.28 -1.00 -20.96
N ILE A 170 7.88 -2.24 -20.64
CA ILE A 170 6.49 -2.62 -20.38
C ILE A 170 6.38 -2.91 -18.89
N THR A 171 5.51 -2.22 -18.17
CA THR A 171 5.36 -2.43 -16.72
C THR A 171 3.89 -2.66 -16.35
N TYR A 172 3.66 -3.69 -15.54
CA TYR A 172 2.40 -3.91 -14.82
C TYR A 172 2.66 -3.79 -13.32
N TYR A 173 1.72 -3.21 -12.60
CA TYR A 173 1.67 -3.33 -11.15
C TYR A 173 0.86 -4.56 -10.76
N LEU A 174 1.12 -5.07 -9.57
CA LEU A 174 0.41 -6.22 -9.05
C LEU A 174 -0.62 -5.77 -8.01
N ASP A 175 -1.79 -6.41 -8.03
CA ASP A 175 -2.79 -6.18 -6.98
C ASP A 175 -2.43 -6.90 -5.67
N ASP A 176 -1.37 -7.71 -5.64
CA ASP A 176 -0.80 -8.38 -4.48
C ASP A 176 0.72 -8.47 -4.55
N LEU A 177 1.35 -8.77 -3.42
CA LEU A 177 2.79 -9.03 -3.37
C LEU A 177 3.08 -10.47 -3.78
N VAL A 178 4.17 -10.65 -4.49
CA VAL A 178 4.59 -11.96 -5.00
C VAL A 178 6.06 -12.20 -4.64
N PRO A 179 6.50 -13.43 -4.32
CA PRO A 179 7.90 -13.70 -4.01
C PRO A 179 8.85 -13.24 -5.13
N ALA A 180 9.93 -12.54 -4.76
CA ALA A 180 10.92 -12.05 -5.73
C ALA A 180 11.60 -13.18 -6.51
N LYS A 181 11.79 -14.35 -5.89
CA LYS A 181 12.34 -15.55 -6.55
C LYS A 181 11.58 -15.97 -7.81
N ASP A 182 10.30 -15.59 -7.93
CA ASP A 182 9.45 -15.96 -9.08
C ASP A 182 9.52 -14.92 -10.21
N ALA A 183 10.33 -13.85 -10.09
CA ALA A 183 10.41 -12.76 -11.06
C ALA A 183 10.67 -13.25 -12.49
N LYS A 184 11.61 -14.18 -12.66
CA LYS A 184 11.98 -14.73 -13.96
C LYS A 184 10.78 -15.41 -14.64
N ASP A 185 10.10 -16.27 -13.90
CA ASP A 185 8.97 -17.05 -14.43
C ASP A 185 7.79 -16.14 -14.79
N LEU A 186 7.48 -15.17 -13.92
CA LEU A 186 6.39 -14.23 -14.16
C LEU A 186 6.68 -13.29 -15.35
N ARG A 187 7.93 -12.82 -15.49
CA ARG A 187 8.35 -12.00 -16.64
C ARG A 187 8.29 -12.79 -17.94
N MET A 188 8.80 -14.02 -17.94
CA MET A 188 8.73 -14.92 -19.10
C MET A 188 7.29 -15.19 -19.51
N GLN A 189 6.42 -15.47 -18.55
CA GLN A 189 5.01 -15.66 -18.81
C GLN A 189 4.39 -14.43 -19.48
N ILE A 190 4.61 -13.22 -18.96
CA ILE A 190 4.08 -12.00 -19.60
C ILE A 190 4.64 -11.83 -21.01
N TYR A 191 5.93 -12.09 -21.22
CA TYR A 191 6.57 -12.02 -22.53
C TYR A 191 5.92 -12.97 -23.55
N GLU A 192 5.61 -14.20 -23.14
CA GLU A 192 5.00 -15.23 -23.97
C GLU A 192 3.51 -15.00 -24.20
N ASP A 193 2.76 -14.64 -23.16
CA ASP A 193 1.32 -14.35 -23.23
C ASP A 193 1.02 -13.16 -24.16
N LEU A 194 1.94 -12.18 -24.20
CA LEU A 194 1.87 -11.07 -25.15
C LEU A 194 2.39 -11.44 -26.55
N GLY A 195 2.89 -12.67 -26.76
CA GLY A 195 3.44 -13.14 -28.03
C GLY A 195 4.55 -12.24 -28.56
N LEU A 196 5.40 -11.69 -27.68
CA LEU A 196 6.43 -10.71 -28.09
C LEU A 196 7.48 -11.35 -28.99
N ARG A 197 7.81 -12.63 -28.75
CA ARG A 197 8.69 -13.41 -29.62
C ARG A 197 8.18 -13.47 -31.07
N GLU A 198 6.88 -13.64 -31.26
CA GLU A 198 6.24 -13.71 -32.58
C GLU A 198 6.33 -12.37 -33.32
N LEU A 199 6.45 -11.27 -32.57
CA LEU A 199 6.66 -9.93 -33.11
C LEU A 199 8.14 -9.64 -33.43
N GLY A 200 9.03 -10.64 -33.29
CA GLY A 200 10.47 -10.49 -33.49
C GLY A 200 11.15 -9.65 -32.39
N ILE A 201 10.49 -9.50 -31.25
CA ILE A 201 10.95 -8.65 -30.15
C ILE A 201 11.72 -9.51 -29.17
N GLY A 202 13.03 -9.25 -29.02
CA GLY A 202 13.88 -9.92 -28.05
C GLY A 202 13.66 -9.40 -26.63
N LEU A 203 13.87 -10.27 -25.65
CA LEU A 203 13.90 -9.93 -24.23
C LEU A 203 15.35 -9.86 -23.76
N ASP A 204 15.71 -8.84 -22.99
CA ASP A 204 16.99 -8.85 -22.27
C ASP A 204 16.92 -9.89 -21.15
N GLU A 205 17.69 -10.97 -21.25
CA GLU A 205 17.72 -12.02 -20.22
C GLU A 205 18.19 -11.50 -18.86
N HIS A 206 19.02 -10.44 -18.82
CA HIS A 206 19.40 -9.79 -17.57
C HIS A 206 18.22 -9.08 -16.91
N ALA A 207 17.20 -8.70 -17.68
CA ALA A 207 15.96 -8.13 -17.16
C ALA A 207 15.05 -9.17 -16.52
N LEU A 208 15.40 -10.46 -16.53
CA LEU A 208 14.69 -11.52 -15.80
C LEU A 208 15.09 -11.62 -14.32
N ASP A 209 16.22 -11.03 -13.93
CA ASP A 209 16.71 -11.06 -12.55
C ASP A 209 15.83 -10.23 -11.60
N PRO A 210 15.39 -10.73 -10.45
CA PRO A 210 14.59 -9.95 -9.49
C PRO A 210 15.23 -8.63 -9.06
N GLU A 211 16.56 -8.53 -9.05
CA GLU A 211 17.30 -7.31 -8.70
C GLU A 211 17.52 -6.36 -9.88
N HIS A 212 17.04 -6.72 -11.07
CA HIS A 212 17.16 -5.87 -12.24
C HIS A 212 16.52 -4.49 -12.02
N LEU A 213 17.22 -3.46 -12.49
CA LEU A 213 16.85 -2.07 -12.30
C LEU A 213 16.31 -1.49 -13.61
N PHE A 214 15.04 -1.08 -13.59
CA PHE A 214 14.39 -0.49 -14.75
C PHE A 214 14.52 1.04 -14.70
N ARG A 215 14.94 1.65 -15.82
CA ARG A 215 15.07 3.12 -15.91
C ARG A 215 13.74 3.78 -15.53
N LEU A 216 13.82 4.78 -14.65
CA LEU A 216 12.68 5.57 -14.23
C LEU A 216 12.16 6.39 -15.43
N PRO A 217 10.86 6.37 -15.75
CA PRO A 217 10.31 7.22 -16.81
C PRO A 217 10.51 8.69 -16.50
N LEU A 218 10.49 9.54 -17.54
CA LEU A 218 10.65 10.99 -17.43
C LEU A 218 12.02 11.46 -16.93
N THR A 219 13.03 10.58 -16.93
CA THR A 219 14.44 10.93 -16.74
C THR A 219 15.21 10.88 -18.06
N ILE A 220 16.40 11.46 -18.08
CA ILE A 220 17.26 11.44 -19.27
C ILE A 220 17.97 10.09 -19.38
N ASN A 221 17.96 9.50 -20.57
CA ASN A 221 18.81 8.39 -20.92
C ASN A 221 20.15 8.94 -21.39
N THR A 222 21.23 8.66 -20.66
CA THR A 222 22.54 9.24 -20.93
C THR A 222 23.20 8.70 -22.20
N LYS A 223 22.76 7.54 -22.71
CA LYS A 223 23.31 6.95 -23.95
C LYS A 223 22.92 7.74 -25.19
N CYS A 224 21.65 8.12 -25.28
CA CYS A 224 21.10 8.87 -26.42
C CYS A 224 20.81 10.34 -26.09
N ASN A 225 21.09 10.79 -24.86
CA ASN A 225 20.76 12.12 -24.33
C ASN A 225 19.29 12.54 -24.53
N ASN A 226 18.39 11.57 -24.46
CA ASN A 226 16.97 11.74 -24.77
C ASN A 226 16.14 11.34 -23.56
N GLU A 227 15.03 12.04 -23.34
CA GLU A 227 14.13 11.75 -22.23
C GLU A 227 13.34 10.46 -22.47
N ALA A 228 13.26 9.60 -21.45
CA ALA A 228 12.36 8.46 -21.45
C ALA A 228 10.90 8.94 -21.35
N LYS A 229 10.07 8.60 -22.34
CA LYS A 229 8.72 9.16 -22.50
C LYS A 229 7.65 8.09 -22.40
N PHE A 230 6.55 8.41 -21.72
CA PHE A 230 5.37 7.56 -21.76
C PHE A 230 4.79 7.50 -23.16
N ILE A 231 4.57 6.29 -23.63
CA ILE A 231 3.70 5.99 -24.77
C ILE A 231 2.28 5.72 -24.26
N HIS A 232 2.16 5.03 -23.13
CA HIS A 232 0.88 4.78 -22.47
C HIS A 232 1.02 4.85 -20.94
N TYR A 233 0.24 5.73 -20.31
CA TYR A 233 0.12 5.85 -18.86
C TYR A 233 -1.20 6.56 -18.52
N LEU A 234 -1.97 5.96 -17.61
CA LEU A 234 -3.29 6.41 -17.16
C LEU A 234 -3.35 6.51 -15.61
N GLY A 235 -2.20 6.49 -14.94
CA GLY A 235 -2.09 6.36 -13.49
C GLY A 235 -1.90 4.90 -13.05
N VAL A 236 -1.09 4.67 -12.02
CA VAL A 236 -0.65 3.32 -11.60
C VAL A 236 -1.81 2.36 -11.37
N THR A 237 -2.90 2.83 -10.76
CA THR A 237 -4.11 2.03 -10.47
C THR A 237 -4.85 1.49 -11.69
N LYS A 238 -4.54 1.98 -12.90
CA LYS A 238 -5.12 1.50 -14.18
C LYS A 238 -4.28 0.44 -14.88
N HIS A 239 -3.12 0.10 -14.34
CA HIS A 239 -2.16 -0.82 -14.92
C HIS A 239 -1.86 -2.00 -13.98
N VAL A 240 -2.87 -2.38 -13.18
CA VAL A 240 -2.75 -3.39 -12.13
C VAL A 240 -3.31 -4.72 -12.61
N ILE A 241 -2.48 -5.75 -12.67
CA ILE A 241 -2.89 -7.12 -12.99
C ILE A 241 -3.16 -7.91 -11.71
N ASN A 242 -4.06 -8.88 -11.81
CA ASN A 242 -4.34 -9.78 -10.71
C ASN A 242 -3.21 -10.80 -10.55
N ALA A 243 -2.46 -10.72 -9.45
CA ALA A 243 -1.31 -11.59 -9.20
C ALA A 243 -1.72 -13.07 -9.15
N LYS A 244 -2.89 -13.38 -8.56
CA LYS A 244 -3.40 -14.74 -8.47
C LYS A 244 -3.74 -15.34 -9.84
N SER A 245 -4.32 -14.56 -10.74
CA SER A 245 -4.60 -14.97 -12.12
C SER A 245 -3.29 -15.24 -12.88
N LEU A 246 -2.29 -14.38 -12.69
CA LEU A 246 -0.97 -14.58 -13.30
C LEU A 246 -0.34 -15.91 -12.86
N TYR A 247 -0.30 -16.19 -11.55
CA TYR A 247 0.20 -17.47 -11.03
C TYR A 247 -0.59 -18.69 -11.48
N LYS A 248 -1.93 -18.60 -11.54
CA LYS A 248 -2.76 -19.72 -12.03
C LYS A 248 -2.38 -20.11 -13.44
N SER A 249 -2.19 -19.12 -14.31
CA SER A 249 -1.75 -19.33 -15.68
C SER A 249 -0.32 -19.89 -15.74
N LEU A 250 0.59 -19.42 -14.86
CA LEU A 250 1.95 -19.96 -14.75
C LEU A 250 1.95 -21.45 -14.39
N ILE A 251 1.21 -21.81 -13.34
CA ILE A 251 1.12 -23.19 -12.84
C ILE A 251 0.48 -24.10 -13.89
N ALA A 252 -0.63 -23.66 -14.49
CA ALA A 252 -1.29 -24.42 -15.55
C ALA A 252 -0.35 -24.70 -16.73
N LYS A 253 0.49 -23.72 -17.10
CA LYS A 253 1.49 -23.87 -18.15
C LYS A 253 2.60 -24.83 -17.76
N GLN A 254 3.18 -24.69 -16.56
CA GLN A 254 4.24 -25.60 -16.08
C GLN A 254 3.76 -27.06 -16.04
N LEU A 255 2.50 -27.28 -15.64
CA LEU A 255 1.87 -28.61 -15.66
C LEU A 255 1.73 -29.16 -17.08
N LEU A 256 1.31 -28.34 -18.05
CA LEU A 256 1.21 -28.74 -19.46
C LEU A 256 2.58 -29.05 -20.09
N GLU A 257 3.64 -28.39 -19.63
CA GLU A 257 5.02 -28.60 -20.08
C GLU A 257 5.73 -29.77 -19.38
N GLY A 258 5.03 -30.53 -18.53
CA GLY A 258 5.60 -31.66 -17.80
C GLY A 258 6.67 -31.27 -16.77
N ARG A 259 6.73 -29.98 -16.39
CA ARG A 259 7.59 -29.52 -15.30
C ARG A 259 6.84 -29.78 -13.99
N LEU A 260 7.46 -30.50 -13.06
CA LEU A 260 6.92 -30.61 -11.69
C LEU A 260 6.65 -29.20 -11.17
N PRO A 261 5.43 -28.88 -10.73
CA PRO A 261 5.14 -27.54 -10.22
C PRO A 261 6.13 -27.23 -9.11
N ILE A 262 6.56 -25.97 -9.05
CA ILE A 262 7.19 -25.37 -7.86
C ILE A 262 6.54 -26.02 -6.65
N SER A 263 7.34 -26.59 -5.73
CA SER A 263 6.79 -27.12 -4.48
C SER A 263 5.93 -26.03 -3.86
N LEU A 264 4.62 -26.13 -4.03
CA LEU A 264 3.67 -25.49 -3.13
C LEU A 264 3.95 -26.20 -1.83
N SER A 265 4.87 -25.66 -1.02
CA SER A 265 4.94 -26.03 0.38
C SER A 265 3.51 -25.91 0.88
N ILE A 266 2.95 -27.03 1.32
CA ILE A 266 1.58 -27.23 1.78
C ILE A 266 1.33 -26.48 3.12
N GLU A 267 2.05 -25.39 3.33
CA GLU A 267 1.70 -24.30 4.22
C GLU A 267 1.58 -23.05 3.34
N MET A 268 0.41 -22.89 2.69
CA MET A 268 0.02 -21.55 2.28
C MET A 268 -0.02 -20.69 3.57
N PRO A 269 0.70 -19.55 3.64
CA PRO A 269 0.43 -18.55 4.65
C PRO A 269 -1.07 -18.22 4.59
N ARG A 270 -1.69 -18.06 5.76
CA ARG A 270 -3.15 -18.01 6.05
C ARG A 270 -3.99 -16.95 5.29
N TYR A 271 -3.52 -16.38 4.19
CA TYR A 271 -4.16 -15.28 3.46
C TYR A 271 -4.97 -15.68 2.22
N VAL A 272 -5.08 -16.97 1.91
CA VAL A 272 -6.07 -17.45 0.93
C VAL A 272 -7.03 -18.41 1.62
N SER A 273 -8.03 -17.85 2.31
CA SER A 273 -9.26 -18.57 2.60
C SER A 273 -9.94 -18.90 1.27
N LEU A 274 -9.81 -20.14 0.79
CA LEU A 274 -10.65 -20.69 -0.26
C LEU A 274 -12.04 -20.96 0.33
N SER A 275 -12.90 -19.95 0.29
CA SER A 275 -14.35 -20.18 0.22
C SER A 275 -14.76 -20.07 -1.25
N PHE A 276 -15.28 -21.17 -1.80
CA PHE A 276 -15.88 -21.17 -3.13
C PHE A 276 -17.19 -20.39 -3.10
N GLU A 277 -17.13 -19.10 -3.40
CA GLU A 277 -18.27 -18.32 -3.88
C GLU A 277 -17.81 -17.54 -5.13
N LEU A 278 -18.39 -17.88 -6.28
CA LEU A 278 -18.37 -17.11 -7.52
C LEU A 278 -19.70 -16.32 -7.60
N PRO A 279 -19.75 -15.19 -8.34
CA PRO A 279 -19.00 -13.95 -8.20
C PRO A 279 -19.95 -12.73 -8.15
N ILE A 280 -19.38 -11.51 -8.21
CA ILE A 280 -20.01 -10.20 -8.46
C ILE A 280 -20.26 -9.36 -7.19
N GLU A 281 -19.28 -8.52 -6.84
CA GLU A 281 -19.40 -7.05 -6.72
C GLU A 281 -18.11 -6.49 -6.09
N GLY A 282 -17.38 -5.60 -6.79
CA GLY A 282 -16.19 -5.01 -6.17
C GLY A 282 -15.28 -4.10 -6.99
N LEU A 283 -15.63 -3.68 -8.20
CA LEU A 283 -14.90 -2.65 -8.95
C LEU A 283 -15.61 -1.29 -8.83
N ARG A 284 -15.56 -0.66 -7.66
CA ARG A 284 -15.93 0.76 -7.48
C ARG A 284 -15.01 1.45 -6.47
N PRO A 285 -14.72 2.77 -6.66
CA PRO A 285 -13.90 3.55 -5.74
C PRO A 285 -14.40 3.37 -4.30
N LYS A 286 -13.48 3.09 -3.37
CA LYS A 286 -13.81 2.82 -1.97
C LYS A 286 -14.51 4.04 -1.37
N SER A 287 -15.84 3.98 -1.37
CA SER A 287 -16.74 4.91 -0.69
C SER A 287 -16.21 5.23 0.72
N LYS A 288 -16.29 6.52 1.11
CA LYS A 288 -16.03 6.98 2.49
C LYS A 288 -16.95 6.31 3.52
N ILE A 289 -18.02 5.69 3.03
CA ILE A 289 -19.05 4.99 3.77
C ILE A 289 -18.92 3.49 3.48
N LYS A 290 -18.94 2.68 4.54
CA LYS A 290 -19.04 1.23 4.47
C LYS A 290 -20.44 0.85 4.92
N CYS A 291 -21.14 0.05 4.12
CA CYS A 291 -22.44 -0.50 4.48
C CYS A 291 -22.31 -1.97 4.81
N LEU A 292 -23.06 -2.42 5.81
CA LEU A 292 -23.12 -3.81 6.23
C LEU A 292 -24.56 -4.16 6.56
N ASP A 293 -25.05 -5.27 6.01
CA ASP A 293 -26.32 -5.85 6.41
C ASP A 293 -26.14 -6.62 7.72
N THR A 294 -26.98 -6.29 8.69
CA THR A 294 -26.94 -6.84 10.05
C THR A 294 -28.28 -7.48 10.40
N PRO A 295 -28.29 -8.61 11.12
CA PRO A 295 -29.55 -9.27 11.51
C PRO A 295 -30.45 -8.38 12.37
N ASP A 296 -29.86 -7.57 13.26
CA ASP A 296 -30.59 -6.80 14.27
C ASP A 296 -30.87 -5.33 13.88
N PHE A 297 -30.03 -4.73 13.03
CA PHE A 297 -30.09 -3.29 12.72
C PHE A 297 -30.35 -3.01 11.22
N GLY A 298 -30.58 -4.05 10.42
CA GLY A 298 -30.75 -3.94 8.97
C GLY A 298 -29.47 -3.48 8.29
N ARG A 299 -29.60 -2.72 7.19
CA ARG A 299 -28.47 -2.17 6.45
C ARG A 299 -27.88 -0.95 7.17
N VAL A 300 -26.73 -1.13 7.80
CA VAL A 300 -26.02 -0.08 8.54
C VAL A 300 -24.91 0.50 7.68
N CYS A 301 -25.01 1.78 7.32
CA CYS A 301 -23.96 2.51 6.60
C CYS A 301 -23.23 3.47 7.54
N TYR A 302 -21.91 3.28 7.69
CA TYR A 302 -21.06 4.02 8.64
C TYR A 302 -19.76 4.50 7.99
N PRO A 303 -19.11 5.54 8.54
CA PRO A 303 -17.82 6.03 8.04
C PRO A 303 -16.76 4.94 8.05
N ARG A 304 -16.01 4.79 6.96
CA ARG A 304 -15.01 3.72 6.82
C ARG A 304 -13.90 3.79 7.89
N ALA A 305 -13.67 4.96 8.47
CA ALA A 305 -12.76 5.18 9.61
C ALA A 305 -13.17 4.40 10.88
N MET A 306 -14.44 3.96 10.99
CA MET A 306 -14.90 3.12 12.09
C MET A 306 -14.57 1.63 11.93
N ALA A 307 -14.09 1.19 10.75
CA ALA A 307 -13.81 -0.22 10.51
C ALA A 307 -12.74 -0.77 11.48
N GLY A 308 -12.85 -2.05 11.85
CA GLY A 308 -11.89 -2.68 12.76
C GLY A 308 -12.01 -2.09 14.17
N LEU A 309 -10.89 -1.69 14.78
CA LEU A 309 -10.86 -0.95 16.06
C LEU A 309 -10.94 0.57 15.88
N GLY A 310 -11.00 1.04 14.62
CA GLY A 310 -11.04 2.46 14.30
C GLY A 310 -12.28 3.18 14.86
N TRP A 311 -13.35 2.45 15.17
CA TRP A 311 -14.55 3.01 15.80
C TRP A 311 -14.25 3.69 17.15
N ILE A 312 -13.32 3.15 17.95
CA ILE A 312 -12.96 3.72 19.26
C ILE A 312 -12.32 5.10 19.03
N ARG A 313 -11.30 5.16 18.17
CA ARG A 313 -10.62 6.40 17.77
C ARG A 313 -11.59 7.39 17.14
N TYR A 314 -12.49 6.91 16.29
CA TYR A 314 -13.47 7.75 15.61
C TYR A 314 -14.43 8.41 16.60
N ILE A 315 -14.95 7.65 17.57
CA ILE A 315 -15.88 8.18 18.59
C ILE A 315 -15.21 9.25 19.43
N VAL A 316 -14.00 8.98 19.94
CA VAL A 316 -13.31 9.91 20.84
C VAL A 316 -12.85 11.16 20.10
N ARG A 317 -12.13 11.02 18.99
CA ARG A 317 -11.55 12.17 18.28
C ARG A 317 -12.58 13.02 17.54
N ASN A 318 -13.71 12.44 17.13
CA ASN A 318 -14.82 13.20 16.54
C ASN A 318 -15.87 13.61 17.59
N LYS A 319 -15.59 13.41 18.88
CA LYS A 319 -16.44 13.85 19.99
C LYS A 319 -17.90 13.34 19.85
N ILE A 320 -18.03 12.07 19.49
CA ILE A 320 -19.34 11.40 19.37
C ILE A 320 -19.76 11.00 20.78
N TYR A 321 -20.42 11.93 21.46
CA TYR A 321 -20.83 11.74 22.86
C TYR A 321 -21.98 10.75 22.97
N ILE A 322 -21.80 9.76 23.84
CA ILE A 322 -22.80 8.70 24.07
C ILE A 322 -23.54 8.98 25.37
N ARG A 323 -24.88 8.98 25.31
CA ARG A 323 -25.75 9.27 26.46
C ARG A 323 -25.79 8.14 27.48
N ASP A 324 -25.83 6.90 27.03
CA ASP A 324 -26.03 5.71 27.87
C ASP A 324 -24.94 4.64 27.62
N CYS A 325 -24.81 3.66 28.51
CA CYS A 325 -23.78 2.62 28.46
C CYS A 325 -22.33 3.15 28.52
N ARG A 326 -22.12 4.30 29.16
CA ARG A 326 -20.81 4.94 29.37
C ARG A 326 -19.86 4.05 30.20
N GLN A 327 -20.34 3.44 31.28
CA GLN A 327 -19.55 2.49 32.08
C GLN A 327 -19.12 1.27 31.24
N ASN A 328 -20.04 0.76 30.42
CA ASN A 328 -19.78 -0.34 29.50
C ASN A 328 -18.74 0.07 28.44
N LEU A 329 -18.81 1.28 27.90
CA LEU A 329 -17.83 1.76 26.93
C LEU A 329 -16.42 1.85 27.57
N ILE A 330 -16.35 2.34 28.82
CA ILE A 330 -15.10 2.46 29.57
C ILE A 330 -14.48 1.08 29.79
N TRP A 331 -15.25 0.14 30.35
CA TRP A 331 -14.76 -1.20 30.66
C TRP A 331 -14.44 -2.04 29.42
N TYR A 332 -15.29 -1.93 28.38
CA TYR A 332 -15.25 -2.82 27.23
C TYR A 332 -14.28 -2.36 26.14
N ALA A 333 -14.02 -1.04 26.04
CA ALA A 333 -13.20 -0.47 24.96
C ALA A 333 -12.17 0.55 25.43
N LEU A 334 -12.57 1.60 26.16
CA LEU A 334 -11.66 2.73 26.44
C LEU A 334 -10.52 2.37 27.39
N SER A 335 -10.75 1.47 28.35
CA SER A 335 -9.69 0.98 29.25
C SER A 335 -8.65 0.10 28.55
N TRP A 336 -8.93 -0.35 27.32
CA TRP A 336 -7.98 -1.11 26.50
C TRP A 336 -7.28 -0.23 25.48
N ALA A 337 -7.90 0.86 25.03
CA ALA A 337 -7.41 1.68 23.92
C ALA A 337 -5.97 2.22 24.12
N PRO A 338 -5.55 2.67 25.32
CA PRO A 338 -4.17 3.10 25.54
C PRO A 338 -3.12 1.99 25.44
N PHE A 339 -3.53 0.73 25.60
CA PHE A 339 -2.64 -0.43 25.50
C PHE A 339 -2.64 -1.08 24.11
N ILE A 340 -3.53 -0.63 23.22
CA ILE A 340 -3.60 -1.11 21.85
C ILE A 340 -2.82 -0.12 21.02
N THR A 341 -1.62 -0.47 20.60
CA THR A 341 -0.86 0.37 19.69
C THR A 341 -1.34 0.18 18.26
N ASP A 342 -1.38 1.28 17.52
CA ASP A 342 -1.49 1.25 16.07
C ASP A 342 -0.12 0.94 15.44
N ARG A 343 -0.05 1.00 14.12
CA ARG A 343 1.13 0.61 13.34
C ARG A 343 2.34 1.51 13.58
N ASN A 344 2.15 2.69 14.16
CA ASN A 344 3.22 3.63 14.51
C ASN A 344 3.71 3.44 15.95
N ASN A 345 3.29 2.35 16.60
CA ASN A 345 3.48 2.12 18.04
C ASN A 345 2.85 3.23 18.91
N GLU A 346 1.92 4.01 18.35
CA GLU A 346 1.15 4.99 19.08
C GLU A 346 -0.09 4.32 19.68
N PRO A 347 -0.50 4.66 20.91
CA PRO A 347 -1.74 4.14 21.45
C PRO A 347 -2.92 4.51 20.54
N LEU A 348 -3.89 3.61 20.41
CA LEU A 348 -5.09 3.80 19.59
C LEU A 348 -5.75 5.13 19.95
N ILE A 349 -5.75 5.41 21.25
CA ILE A 349 -6.08 6.67 21.92
C ILE A 349 -5.21 6.76 23.20
N THR A 350 -4.65 7.92 23.49
CA THR A 350 -3.92 8.20 24.74
C THR A 350 -4.83 8.18 25.96
N GLU A 351 -4.28 7.95 27.16
CA GLU A 351 -5.06 8.03 28.40
C GLU A 351 -5.71 9.41 28.56
N GLN A 352 -4.99 10.49 28.24
CA GLN A 352 -5.52 11.86 28.33
C GLN A 352 -6.70 12.08 27.38
N GLU A 353 -6.61 11.65 26.12
CA GLU A 353 -7.73 11.76 25.17
C GLU A 353 -8.99 11.02 25.67
N VAL A 354 -8.82 9.90 26.39
CA VAL A 354 -9.94 9.17 27.00
C VAL A 354 -10.53 9.95 28.17
N ILE A 355 -9.69 10.49 29.06
CA ILE A 355 -10.12 11.31 30.20
C ILE A 355 -10.90 12.53 29.72
N ASP A 356 -10.36 13.27 28.74
CA ASP A 356 -11.00 14.45 28.16
C ASP A 356 -12.38 14.08 27.57
N TYR A 357 -12.45 12.98 26.83
CA TYR A 357 -13.71 12.49 26.27
C TYR A 357 -14.73 12.10 27.34
N ILE A 358 -14.31 11.45 28.44
CA ILE A 358 -15.20 11.09 29.55
C ILE A 358 -15.75 12.35 30.20
N HIS A 359 -14.91 13.34 30.51
CA HIS A 359 -15.34 14.61 31.08
C HIS A 359 -16.33 15.34 30.16
N GLU A 360 -16.01 15.47 28.88
CA GLU A 360 -16.89 16.16 27.92
C GLU A 360 -18.23 15.41 27.74
N THR A 361 -18.20 14.07 27.68
CA THR A 361 -19.41 13.25 27.53
C THR A 361 -20.31 13.35 28.77
N THR A 362 -19.74 13.25 29.97
CA THR A 362 -20.50 13.29 31.24
C THR A 362 -20.99 14.70 31.57
N THR A 363 -20.25 15.73 31.16
CA THR A 363 -20.74 17.13 31.25
C THR A 363 -21.91 17.36 30.30
N LYS A 364 -21.83 16.84 29.07
CA LYS A 364 -22.89 17.00 28.07
C LYS A 364 -24.14 16.18 28.40
N TYR A 365 -23.94 14.97 28.93
CA TYR A 365 -25.00 14.08 29.38
C TYR A 365 -24.69 13.67 30.83
N PRO A 366 -25.13 14.48 31.82
CA PRO A 366 -25.01 14.15 33.23
C PRO A 366 -25.66 12.80 33.53
N ASP A 367 -25.17 12.14 34.56
CA ASP A 367 -25.76 10.88 35.01
C ASP A 367 -27.24 11.09 35.40
N PRO A 368 -28.17 10.29 34.87
CA PRO A 368 -29.60 10.52 35.05
C PRO A 368 -30.03 10.45 36.51
N ASP A 369 -29.33 9.66 37.34
CA ASP A 369 -29.61 9.49 38.76
C ASP A 369 -28.73 10.40 39.64
N GLY A 370 -27.79 11.14 39.02
CA GLY A 370 -26.85 12.03 39.71
C GLY A 370 -25.84 11.30 40.62
N GLU A 371 -25.76 9.97 40.50
CA GLU A 371 -24.96 9.12 41.40
C GLU A 371 -23.46 9.13 41.08
N LEU A 372 -23.10 9.47 39.84
CA LEU A 372 -21.72 9.46 39.38
C LEU A 372 -21.38 10.79 38.70
N ASP A 373 -20.38 11.47 39.25
CA ASP A 373 -19.81 12.66 38.63
C ASP A 373 -18.73 12.27 37.58
N PRO A 374 -18.25 13.23 36.75
CA PRO A 374 -17.20 12.96 35.77
C PRO A 374 -15.95 12.30 36.36
N ASP A 375 -15.56 12.66 37.59
CA ASP A 375 -14.37 12.14 38.25
C ASP A 375 -14.54 10.67 38.66
N ASP A 376 -15.75 10.24 38.99
CA ASP A 376 -16.04 8.84 39.31
C ASP A 376 -15.90 7.93 38.08
N TYR A 377 -16.29 8.41 36.90
CA TYR A 377 -16.03 7.73 35.64
C TYR A 377 -14.53 7.66 35.31
N VAL A 378 -13.76 8.70 35.62
CA VAL A 378 -12.29 8.71 35.46
C VAL A 378 -11.60 7.76 36.46
N LYS A 379 -12.01 7.75 37.73
CA LYS A 379 -11.50 6.79 38.74
C LYS A 379 -11.74 5.35 38.29
N MET A 380 -12.90 5.08 37.70
CA MET A 380 -13.23 3.78 37.14
C MET A 380 -12.32 3.41 35.96
N LEU A 381 -12.08 4.33 35.02
CA LEU A 381 -11.09 4.14 33.94
C LEU A 381 -9.72 3.79 34.51
N GLN A 382 -9.20 4.61 35.43
CA GLN A 382 -7.87 4.42 36.03
C GLN A 382 -7.75 3.06 36.76
N ARG A 383 -8.82 2.63 37.45
CA ARG A 383 -8.89 1.30 38.07
C ARG A 383 -8.73 0.20 37.02
N TYR A 384 -9.44 0.30 35.89
CA TYR A 384 -9.32 -0.68 34.81
C TYR A 384 -7.96 -0.62 34.13
N LEU A 385 -7.42 0.57 33.85
CA LEU A 385 -6.08 0.73 33.27
C LEU A 385 -5.02 0.06 34.15
N LYS A 386 -5.05 0.28 35.46
CA LYS A 386 -4.16 -0.37 36.44
C LYS A 386 -4.29 -1.89 36.41
N ASN A 387 -5.51 -2.41 36.26
CA ASN A 387 -5.75 -3.85 36.18
C ASN A 387 -5.28 -4.46 34.84
N HIS A 388 -5.40 -3.73 33.73
CA HIS A 388 -4.90 -4.16 32.42
C HIS A 388 -3.37 -4.09 32.33
N ALA A 389 -2.75 -3.08 32.94
CA ALA A 389 -1.29 -2.95 33.00
C ALA A 389 -0.60 -4.14 33.68
N LYS A 390 -1.27 -4.77 34.67
CA LYS A 390 -0.79 -5.99 35.34
C LYS A 390 -0.80 -7.24 34.45
N LYS A 391 -1.51 -7.21 33.31
CA LYS A 391 -1.57 -8.33 32.37
C LYS A 391 -0.43 -8.22 31.37
N GLU A 392 0.23 -9.34 31.12
CA GLU A 392 1.18 -9.48 30.01
C GLU A 392 0.51 -9.08 28.69
N PRO A 393 1.22 -8.40 27.76
CA PRO A 393 0.66 -7.91 26.51
C PRO A 393 -0.10 -8.97 25.70
N GLU A 394 0.40 -10.21 25.69
CA GLU A 394 -0.17 -11.34 24.94
C GLU A 394 -1.50 -11.85 25.54
N LYS A 395 -1.72 -11.61 26.85
CA LYS A 395 -2.93 -12.02 27.58
C LYS A 395 -4.01 -10.93 27.59
N ARG A 396 -3.78 -9.82 26.87
CA ARG A 396 -4.72 -8.70 26.78
C ARG A 396 -5.79 -9.01 25.73
N ILE A 397 -7.02 -9.25 26.19
CA ILE A 397 -8.17 -9.45 25.32
C ILE A 397 -8.54 -8.13 24.65
N LYS A 398 -8.37 -8.05 23.33
CA LYS A 398 -8.72 -6.85 22.56
C LYS A 398 -10.24 -6.70 22.45
N PRO A 399 -10.76 -5.46 22.41
CA PRO A 399 -12.15 -5.21 22.08
C PRO A 399 -12.51 -5.81 20.70
N PRO A 400 -13.76 -6.21 20.47
CA PRO A 400 -14.21 -6.63 19.15
C PRO A 400 -14.13 -5.49 18.13
N SER A 401 -13.97 -5.84 16.85
CA SER A 401 -14.11 -4.88 15.77
C SER A 401 -15.55 -4.37 15.65
N TRP A 402 -15.72 -3.21 15.03
CA TRP A 402 -17.04 -2.64 14.76
C TRP A 402 -17.93 -3.60 13.96
N GLU A 403 -17.37 -4.25 12.93
CA GLU A 403 -18.09 -5.26 12.15
C GLU A 403 -18.51 -6.46 12.98
N LYS A 404 -17.67 -6.89 13.94
CA LYS A 404 -17.99 -8.00 14.83
C LYS A 404 -19.11 -7.58 15.77
N LEU A 405 -19.03 -6.39 16.38
CA LEU A 405 -20.08 -5.82 17.22
C LEU A 405 -21.44 -5.77 16.51
N LEU A 406 -21.47 -5.35 15.25
CA LEU A 406 -22.68 -5.28 14.43
C LEU A 406 -23.29 -6.64 14.06
N ARG A 407 -22.52 -7.73 14.14
CA ARG A 407 -22.93 -9.09 13.76
C ARG A 407 -23.08 -10.05 14.94
N LEU A 408 -22.89 -9.57 16.17
CA LEU A 408 -23.03 -10.39 17.36
C LEU A 408 -24.50 -10.78 17.55
N GLU A 409 -24.83 -12.04 17.22
CA GLU A 409 -26.09 -12.68 17.60
C GLU A 409 -26.07 -12.96 19.10
N VAL A 410 -26.60 -12.02 19.88
CA VAL A 410 -26.70 -12.16 21.33
C VAL A 410 -28.03 -11.60 21.81
N ASN A 411 -28.46 -11.94 23.02
CA ASN A 411 -29.75 -11.49 23.53
C ASN A 411 -29.74 -9.97 23.72
N ARG A 412 -30.90 -9.32 23.59
CA ARG A 412 -31.04 -7.83 23.72
C ARG A 412 -30.49 -7.24 25.03
N LYS A 413 -30.25 -8.07 26.06
CA LYS A 413 -29.68 -7.67 27.36
C LYS A 413 -28.15 -7.64 27.39
N ASP A 414 -27.48 -7.99 26.30
CA ASP A 414 -26.02 -8.04 26.26
C ASP A 414 -25.37 -6.67 26.10
N ILE A 415 -24.31 -6.44 26.89
CA ILE A 415 -23.53 -5.20 26.97
C ILE A 415 -23.11 -4.67 25.57
N ALA A 416 -22.78 -5.58 24.65
CA ALA A 416 -22.41 -5.25 23.28
C ALA A 416 -23.57 -4.64 22.46
N LYS A 417 -24.80 -5.14 22.64
CA LYS A 417 -25.98 -4.61 21.92
C LYS A 417 -26.38 -3.23 22.43
N CYS A 418 -26.25 -2.98 23.73
CA CYS A 418 -26.44 -1.62 24.25
C CYS A 418 -25.45 -0.66 23.58
N LEU A 419 -24.14 -0.98 23.61
CA LEU A 419 -23.09 -0.15 23.02
C LEU A 419 -23.33 0.13 21.53
N VAL A 420 -23.68 -0.89 20.74
CA VAL A 420 -23.95 -0.69 19.31
C VAL A 420 -25.14 0.25 19.10
N SER A 421 -26.23 0.05 19.84
CA SER A 421 -27.45 0.86 19.69
C SER A 421 -27.18 2.34 19.98
N VAL A 422 -26.53 2.65 21.10
CA VAL A 422 -26.24 4.03 21.50
C VAL A 422 -25.22 4.71 20.60
N ILE A 423 -24.25 3.96 20.05
CA ILE A 423 -23.30 4.49 19.06
C ILE A 423 -24.01 4.81 17.75
N LEU A 424 -24.88 3.91 17.27
CA LEU A 424 -25.66 4.15 16.05
C LEU A 424 -26.61 5.34 16.19
N GLU A 425 -27.25 5.51 17.35
CA GLU A 425 -28.07 6.69 17.65
C GLU A 425 -27.24 7.98 17.64
N ALA A 426 -26.08 7.98 18.30
CA ALA A 426 -25.19 9.13 18.31
C ALA A 426 -24.71 9.50 16.90
N LEU A 427 -24.39 8.50 16.05
CA LEU A 427 -24.02 8.70 14.66
C LEU A 427 -25.16 9.26 13.80
N ARG A 428 -26.40 8.80 14.01
CA ARG A 428 -27.59 9.38 13.34
C ARG A 428 -27.77 10.84 13.73
N GLY A 429 -27.62 11.16 15.02
CA GLY A 429 -27.79 12.52 15.54
C GLY A 429 -26.84 13.56 14.92
N ILE A 430 -25.68 13.12 14.41
CA ILE A 430 -24.69 13.98 13.75
C ILE A 430 -24.67 13.82 12.22
N GLY A 431 -25.64 13.12 11.63
CA GLY A 431 -25.71 12.91 10.18
C GLY A 431 -24.62 12.00 9.60
N ALA A 432 -23.92 11.24 10.45
CA ALA A 432 -22.85 10.33 10.05
C ALA A 432 -23.35 8.91 9.68
N LEU A 433 -24.67 8.66 9.80
CA LEU A 433 -25.31 7.39 9.48
C LEU A 433 -26.45 7.61 8.48
N SER A 434 -26.53 6.78 7.43
CA SER A 434 -27.73 6.65 6.59
C SER A 434 -28.30 5.24 6.72
N ILE A 435 -29.62 5.13 6.82
CA ILE A 435 -30.33 3.85 6.85
C ILE A 435 -31.35 3.85 5.74
N SER A 436 -31.27 2.84 4.88
CA SER A 436 -32.36 2.46 3.99
C SER A 436 -33.16 1.37 4.70
N ASN A 437 -34.42 1.67 5.06
CA ASN A 437 -35.37 0.66 5.53
C ASN A 437 -35.69 -0.34 4.43
#